data_AF-X1QV19-F1
#
_entry.id   AF-X1QV19-F1
#
_cell.length_a   1.000
_cell.length_b   1.000
_cell.length_c   1.000
_cell.angle_alpha   90.00
_cell.angle_beta   90.00
_cell.angle_gamma   90.00
#
_symmetry.space_group_name_H-M   'P 1'
#
loop_
_entity.id
_entity.type
_entity.pdbx_description
1 polymer ?
#
loop_
_entity_poly.entity_id
_entity_poly.type
_entity_poly.pdbx_seq_one_letter_code
_entity_poly.pdbx_strand_id
1 'polypeptide(L)'
;MTRLTAYCRRLLATYGQKETIVLEYDKQRGIKGVRLINNPMNPRRISKPIHIGKVTIGGSAPIVVESMTKTDTRDAKSTINQIKELEDCGCELVRVAVPDAEAAKAISAIKRGISIPIIADIHFDYRLALMALKAGCDGLRLNPGNISDPEKVKAVAQAAKERK
;
A
#
# COMPACT_ATOMS: atom_id res chain seq x y z
N MET A 1 -17.57 3.85 8.73
CA MET A 1 -16.19 4.03 8.24
C MET A 1 -15.68 5.48 8.37
N THR A 2 -16.53 6.42 8.82
CA THR A 2 -16.30 7.88 8.93
C THR A 2 -15.39 8.35 10.09
N ARG A 3 -15.16 7.55 11.14
CA ARG A 3 -14.38 7.97 12.32
C ARG A 3 -12.86 7.96 12.14
N LEU A 4 -12.32 7.05 11.32
CA LEU A 4 -10.87 6.97 11.10
C LEU A 4 -10.39 8.11 10.18
N THR A 5 -11.15 8.39 9.12
CA THR A 5 -10.94 9.51 8.18
C THR A 5 -10.87 10.87 8.86
N ALA A 6 -11.84 11.19 9.72
CA ALA A 6 -11.86 12.46 10.45
C ALA A 6 -10.68 12.58 11.42
N TYR A 7 -10.22 11.46 11.99
CA TYR A 7 -9.11 11.43 12.92
C TYR A 7 -7.75 11.57 12.23
N CYS A 8 -7.52 10.87 11.10
CA CYS A 8 -6.32 11.06 10.29
C CYS A 8 -6.19 12.51 9.82
N ARG A 9 -7.29 13.15 9.36
CA ARG A 9 -7.30 14.57 8.98
C ARG A 9 -6.99 15.49 10.16
N ARG A 10 -7.56 15.25 11.34
CA ARG A 10 -7.31 16.07 12.54
C ARG A 10 -5.85 15.97 12.97
N LEU A 11 -5.28 14.77 12.92
CA LEU A 11 -3.89 14.52 13.26
C LEU A 11 -2.89 15.13 12.25
N LEU A 12 -3.13 14.96 10.95
CA LEU A 12 -2.31 15.60 9.92
C LEU A 12 -2.38 17.14 9.99
N ALA A 13 -3.55 17.69 10.34
CA ALA A 13 -3.73 19.13 10.56
C ALA A 13 -3.07 19.65 11.85
N THR A 14 -3.03 18.85 12.92
CA THR A 14 -2.42 19.24 14.20
C THR A 14 -0.90 19.15 14.20
N TYR A 15 -0.32 18.13 13.56
CA TYR A 15 1.13 17.84 13.66
C TYR A 15 1.95 18.24 12.41
N GLY A 16 1.28 18.64 11.31
CA GLY A 16 1.93 19.04 10.07
C GLY A 16 2.68 17.89 9.37
N GLN A 17 3.01 18.06 8.08
CA GLN A 17 3.69 17.06 7.25
C GLN A 17 5.11 16.64 7.72
N LYS A 18 5.57 17.10 8.89
CA LYS A 18 6.93 16.87 9.40
C LYS A 18 7.01 15.76 10.43
N GLU A 19 5.88 15.31 10.98
CA GLU A 19 5.84 14.31 12.03
C GLU A 19 5.00 13.11 11.61
N THR A 20 5.60 11.94 11.77
CA THR A 20 4.95 10.69 11.39
C THR A 20 4.02 10.22 12.48
N ILE A 21 2.84 9.79 12.07
CA ILE A 21 1.82 9.23 12.95
C ILE A 21 1.56 7.80 12.52
N VAL A 22 2.00 6.83 13.33
CA VAL A 22 1.55 5.44 13.21
C VAL A 22 0.25 5.30 13.99
N LEU A 23 -0.82 4.91 13.29
CA LEU A 23 -2.14 4.67 13.87
C LEU A 23 -2.40 3.18 14.01
N GLU A 24 -2.40 2.69 15.25
CA GLU A 24 -2.94 1.37 15.56
C GLU A 24 -4.45 1.49 15.76
N TYR A 25 -5.23 1.08 14.76
CA TYR A 25 -6.69 1.12 14.81
C TYR A 25 -7.31 -0.27 15.06
N ASP A 26 -8.10 -0.36 16.12
CA ASP A 26 -8.90 -1.53 16.49
C ASP A 26 -10.39 -1.25 16.23
N LYS A 27 -11.07 -2.11 15.47
CA LYS A 27 -12.49 -1.94 15.09
C LYS A 27 -13.45 -1.90 16.29
N GLN A 28 -13.11 -2.55 17.40
CA GLN A 28 -13.95 -2.59 18.61
C GLN A 28 -13.58 -1.47 19.59
N ARG A 29 -12.31 -1.04 19.64
CA ARG A 29 -11.80 -0.12 20.67
C ARG A 29 -11.40 1.26 20.18
N GLY A 30 -11.42 1.51 18.87
CA GLY A 30 -10.91 2.76 18.30
C GLY A 30 -9.38 2.77 18.21
N ILE A 31 -8.77 3.95 18.28
CA ILE A 31 -7.33 4.12 18.09
C ILE A 31 -6.62 3.80 19.40
N LYS A 32 -5.76 2.79 19.38
CA LYS A 32 -5.04 2.29 20.55
C LYS A 32 -3.79 3.11 20.88
N GLY A 33 -3.25 3.86 19.92
CA GLY A 33 -2.10 4.73 20.14
C GLY A 33 -1.73 5.57 18.93
N VAL A 34 -1.16 6.73 19.21
CA VAL A 34 -0.46 7.60 18.25
C VAL A 34 1.01 7.60 18.67
N ARG A 35 1.90 7.06 17.83
CA ARG A 35 3.35 7.20 18.05
C ARG A 35 3.92 8.26 17.12
N LEU A 36 4.56 9.26 17.71
CA LEU A 36 5.34 10.29 17.01
C LEU A 36 6.73 9.74 16.69
N ILE A 37 7.04 9.54 15.40
CA ILE A 37 8.38 9.12 14.95
C ILE A 37 9.14 10.37 14.50
N ASN A 38 9.60 11.14 15.48
CA ASN A 38 10.69 12.13 15.43
C ASN A 38 10.80 12.80 16.81
N ASN A 39 10.81 11.98 17.86
CA ASN A 39 11.21 12.43 19.20
C ASN A 39 12.76 12.39 19.22
N PRO A 40 13.48 13.37 19.80
CA PRO A 40 14.92 13.26 20.04
C PRO A 40 15.33 11.94 20.73
N MET A 41 14.42 11.29 21.47
CA MET A 41 14.63 9.97 22.08
C MET A 41 14.40 8.76 21.15
N ASN A 42 13.88 8.94 19.93
CA ASN A 42 13.70 7.88 18.94
C ASN A 42 13.82 8.44 17.51
N PRO A 43 15.05 8.72 17.04
CA PRO A 43 15.28 9.26 15.71
C PRO A 43 14.86 8.26 14.63
N ARG A 44 14.32 8.77 13.52
CA ARG A 44 13.93 7.93 12.38
C ARG A 44 15.13 7.14 11.86
N ARG A 45 14.93 5.83 11.65
CA ARG A 45 15.96 4.93 11.12
C ARG A 45 16.47 5.41 9.76
N ILE A 46 17.79 5.54 9.62
CA ILE A 46 18.45 5.75 8.33
C ILE A 46 18.16 4.55 7.42
N SER A 47 17.60 4.82 6.25
CA SER A 47 17.18 3.81 5.29
C SER A 47 17.48 4.27 3.85
N LYS A 48 17.62 3.31 2.93
CA LYS A 48 17.73 3.63 1.50
C LYS A 48 16.35 4.03 0.97
N PRO A 49 16.24 5.08 0.13
CA PRO A 49 14.98 5.41 -0.51
C PRO A 49 14.62 4.37 -1.57
N ILE A 50 13.32 4.05 -1.66
CA ILE A 50 12.72 3.25 -2.75
C ILE A 50 11.59 4.05 -3.39
N HIS A 51 11.24 3.72 -4.62
CA HIS A 51 10.15 4.37 -5.37
C HIS A 51 9.04 3.36 -5.64
N ILE A 52 7.80 3.75 -5.42
CA ILE A 52 6.60 3.00 -5.79
C ILE A 52 5.72 3.95 -6.61
N GLY A 53 5.74 3.79 -7.94
CA GLY A 53 5.21 4.80 -8.85
C GLY A 53 5.85 6.16 -8.57
N LYS A 54 5.03 7.17 -8.27
CA LYS A 54 5.48 8.54 -7.96
C LYS A 54 5.87 8.78 -6.49
N VAL A 55 5.75 7.78 -5.63
CA VAL A 55 5.93 7.91 -4.17
C VAL A 55 7.30 7.39 -3.74
N THR A 56 8.03 8.18 -2.96
CA THR A 56 9.32 7.78 -2.38
C THR A 56 9.16 7.36 -0.92
N ILE A 57 9.63 6.17 -0.56
CA ILE A 57 9.62 5.64 0.82
C ILE A 57 11.06 5.49 1.32
N GLY A 58 11.31 5.94 2.55
CA GLY A 58 12.62 5.81 3.19
C GLY A 58 13.56 6.98 2.86
N GLY A 59 14.81 6.87 3.31
CA GLY A 59 15.76 7.99 3.24
C GLY A 59 15.26 9.20 4.04
N SER A 60 15.30 10.38 3.41
CA SER A 60 14.79 11.64 3.96
C SER A 60 13.36 11.96 3.54
N ALA A 61 12.72 11.15 2.69
CA ALA A 61 11.35 11.38 2.23
C ALA A 61 10.35 11.34 3.42
N PRO A 62 9.26 12.11 3.42
CA PRO A 62 8.23 12.04 4.47
C PRO A 62 7.71 10.60 4.70
N ILE A 63 7.05 10.36 5.85
CA ILE A 63 6.40 9.06 6.03
C ILE A 63 5.09 9.04 5.28
N VAL A 64 4.95 7.99 4.47
CA VAL A 64 3.87 7.78 3.53
C VAL A 64 2.71 7.06 4.20
N VAL A 65 1.48 7.51 3.94
CA VAL A 65 0.25 6.89 4.44
C VAL A 65 -0.25 5.82 3.45
N GLU A 66 -0.11 4.54 3.83
CA GLU A 66 -0.68 3.40 3.10
C GLU A 66 -2.02 2.96 3.71
N SER A 67 -2.96 2.51 2.86
CA SER A 67 -4.15 1.78 3.29
C SER A 67 -4.41 0.54 2.43
N MET A 68 -5.38 -0.28 2.82
CA MET A 68 -5.78 -1.49 2.10
C MET A 68 -7.28 -1.50 1.86
N THR A 69 -7.69 -1.83 0.64
CA THR A 69 -9.10 -1.98 0.30
C THR A 69 -9.71 -3.19 1.01
N LYS A 70 -11.03 -3.15 1.19
CA LYS A 70 -11.85 -4.27 1.70
C LYS A 70 -12.82 -4.82 0.66
N THR A 71 -12.97 -4.11 -0.45
CA THR A 71 -13.75 -4.57 -1.59
C THR A 71 -13.08 -5.76 -2.26
N ASP A 72 -13.88 -6.55 -2.95
CA ASP A 72 -13.37 -7.60 -3.81
C ASP A 72 -12.72 -6.96 -5.04
N THR A 73 -11.41 -7.17 -5.23
CA THR A 73 -10.64 -6.61 -6.34
C THR A 73 -11.21 -6.97 -7.71
N ARG A 74 -11.97 -8.07 -7.83
CA ARG A 74 -12.68 -8.44 -9.07
C ARG A 74 -13.75 -7.41 -9.45
N ASP A 75 -14.36 -6.76 -8.46
CA ASP A 75 -15.25 -5.61 -8.67
C ASP A 75 -14.44 -4.32 -8.76
N ALA A 76 -13.88 -4.07 -9.95
CA ALA A 76 -13.08 -2.89 -10.21
C ALA A 76 -13.81 -1.58 -9.89
N LYS A 77 -15.13 -1.49 -10.08
CA LYS A 77 -15.90 -0.27 -9.84
C LYS A 77 -15.96 0.04 -8.34
N SER A 78 -16.32 -0.96 -7.53
CA SER A 78 -16.37 -0.83 -6.08
C SER A 78 -14.99 -0.54 -5.50
N THR A 79 -13.95 -1.22 -6.00
CA THR A 79 -12.56 -0.96 -5.59
C THR A 79 -12.08 0.44 -5.95
N ILE A 80 -12.35 0.94 -7.17
CA ILE A 80 -12.01 2.32 -7.57
C ILE A 80 -12.70 3.33 -6.65
N ASN A 81 -13.99 3.15 -6.37
CA ASN A 81 -14.73 4.08 -5.50
C ASN A 81 -14.14 4.13 -4.09
N GLN A 82 -13.83 2.97 -3.51
CA GLN A 82 -13.18 2.92 -2.20
C GLN A 82 -11.78 3.53 -2.22
N ILE A 83 -11.01 3.34 -3.30
CA ILE A 83 -9.69 3.97 -3.42
C ILE A 83 -9.82 5.49 -3.46
N LYS A 84 -10.78 6.03 -4.22
CA LYS A 84 -11.04 7.49 -4.24
C LYS A 84 -11.43 8.02 -2.86
N GLU A 85 -12.25 7.30 -2.11
CA GLU A 85 -12.55 7.66 -0.71
C GLU A 85 -11.27 7.70 0.14
N LEU A 86 -10.34 6.75 -0.05
CA LEU A 86 -9.06 6.73 0.65
C LEU A 86 -8.14 7.87 0.20
N GLU A 87 -8.08 8.20 -1.09
CA GLU A 87 -7.36 9.34 -1.64
C GLU A 87 -7.85 10.65 -1.01
N ASP A 88 -9.16 10.85 -0.92
CA ASP A 88 -9.78 12.01 -0.25
C ASP A 88 -9.41 12.08 1.25
N CYS A 89 -9.05 10.95 1.86
CA CYS A 89 -8.56 10.88 3.24
C CYS A 89 -7.05 11.18 3.39
N GLY A 90 -6.33 11.41 2.29
CA GLY A 90 -4.88 11.59 2.28
C GLY A 90 -4.09 10.28 2.22
N CYS A 91 -4.70 9.19 1.74
CA CYS A 91 -3.97 7.96 1.43
C CYS A 91 -3.06 8.20 0.22
N GLU A 92 -1.78 7.84 0.34
CA GLU A 92 -0.77 8.07 -0.69
C GLU A 92 -0.42 6.80 -1.47
N LEU A 93 -0.68 5.63 -0.88
CA LEU A 93 -0.47 4.30 -1.46
C LEU A 93 -1.63 3.39 -1.05
N VAL A 94 -2.12 2.56 -1.97
CA VAL A 94 -3.17 1.60 -1.64
C VAL A 94 -2.78 0.18 -1.98
N ARG A 95 -3.17 -0.75 -1.11
CA ARG A 95 -3.02 -2.19 -1.33
C ARG A 95 -4.35 -2.83 -1.68
N VAL A 96 -4.33 -3.77 -2.63
CA VAL A 96 -5.48 -4.61 -3.00
C VAL A 96 -5.12 -6.08 -2.90
N ALA A 97 -6.05 -6.91 -2.44
CA ALA A 97 -5.85 -8.36 -2.38
C ALA A 97 -5.94 -8.97 -3.78
N VAL A 98 -5.05 -9.90 -4.11
CA VAL A 98 -5.08 -10.62 -5.39
C VAL A 98 -5.17 -12.13 -5.12
N PRO A 99 -6.38 -12.64 -4.81
CA PRO A 99 -6.56 -14.05 -4.49
C PRO A 99 -6.50 -14.96 -5.73
N ASP A 100 -6.80 -14.42 -6.92
CA ASP A 100 -6.93 -15.19 -8.14
C ASP A 100 -6.54 -14.38 -9.39
N ALA A 101 -6.60 -15.05 -10.55
CA ALA A 101 -6.26 -14.49 -11.85
C ALA A 101 -7.23 -13.39 -12.31
N GLU A 102 -8.48 -13.42 -11.87
CA GLU A 102 -9.48 -12.41 -12.22
C GLU A 102 -9.17 -11.09 -11.49
N ALA A 103 -8.89 -11.17 -10.19
CA ALA A 103 -8.42 -10.04 -9.41
C ALA A 103 -7.13 -9.44 -9.98
N ALA A 104 -6.18 -10.28 -10.42
CA ALA A 104 -4.93 -9.81 -11.04
C ALA A 104 -5.20 -9.02 -12.33
N LYS A 105 -6.14 -9.49 -13.17
CA LYS A 105 -6.53 -8.79 -14.41
C LYS A 105 -7.25 -7.46 -14.13
N ALA A 106 -8.07 -7.42 -13.09
CA ALA A 106 -8.84 -6.23 -12.70
C ALA A 106 -7.95 -5.02 -12.34
N ILE A 107 -6.71 -5.26 -11.91
CA ILE A 107 -5.71 -4.20 -11.61
C ILE A 107 -5.58 -3.20 -12.76
N SER A 108 -5.59 -3.65 -14.01
CA SER A 108 -5.43 -2.75 -15.15
C SER A 108 -6.57 -1.72 -15.23
N ALA A 109 -7.82 -2.15 -14.97
CA ALA A 109 -8.97 -1.26 -14.93
C ALA A 109 -8.93 -0.34 -13.71
N ILE A 110 -8.60 -0.88 -12.53
CA ILE A 110 -8.47 -0.11 -11.29
C ILE A 110 -7.41 0.98 -11.44
N LYS A 111 -6.23 0.64 -11.99
CA LYS A 111 -5.11 1.56 -12.17
C LYS A 111 -5.46 2.75 -13.06
N ARG A 112 -6.32 2.57 -14.06
CA ARG A 112 -6.83 3.67 -14.91
C ARG A 112 -7.82 4.58 -14.19
N GLY A 113 -8.45 4.11 -13.11
CA GLY A 113 -9.49 4.81 -12.38
C GLY A 113 -9.03 5.57 -11.13
N ILE A 114 -7.74 5.50 -10.78
CA ILE A 114 -7.17 6.04 -9.54
C ILE A 114 -5.92 6.89 -9.84
N SER A 115 -5.49 7.69 -8.86
CA SER A 115 -4.36 8.62 -8.98
C SER A 115 -3.14 8.26 -8.11
N ILE A 116 -3.32 7.39 -7.12
CA ILE A 116 -2.26 6.87 -6.25
C ILE A 116 -1.71 5.52 -6.73
N PRO A 117 -0.47 5.15 -6.36
CA PRO A 117 0.09 3.84 -6.67
C PRO A 117 -0.66 2.69 -5.98
N ILE A 118 -0.71 1.54 -6.66
CA ILE A 118 -1.36 0.31 -6.22
C ILE A 118 -0.32 -0.79 -5.95
N ILE A 119 -0.42 -1.39 -4.77
CA ILE A 119 0.36 -2.55 -4.36
C ILE A 119 -0.54 -3.78 -4.45
N ALA A 120 -0.10 -4.82 -5.17
CA ALA A 120 -0.79 -6.10 -5.20
C ALA A 120 -0.33 -6.99 -4.03
N ASP A 121 -1.26 -7.40 -3.17
CA ASP A 121 -1.02 -8.30 -2.03
C ASP A 121 -1.31 -9.75 -2.43
N ILE A 122 -0.24 -10.55 -2.51
CA ILE A 122 -0.31 -11.92 -2.98
C ILE A 122 0.32 -12.83 -1.93
N HIS A 123 -0.44 -13.85 -1.56
CA HIS A 123 -0.06 -14.71 -0.43
C HIS A 123 0.78 -15.92 -0.84
N PHE A 124 0.47 -16.59 -1.96
CA PHE A 124 1.05 -17.92 -2.26
C PHE A 124 1.49 -18.12 -3.72
N ASP A 125 0.74 -17.59 -4.70
CA ASP A 125 0.98 -17.94 -6.12
C ASP A 125 1.82 -16.87 -6.83
N TYR A 126 3.08 -17.20 -7.14
CA TYR A 126 3.98 -16.33 -7.89
C TYR A 126 3.44 -15.95 -9.29
N ARG A 127 2.60 -16.78 -9.92
CA ARG A 127 2.00 -16.49 -11.22
C ARG A 127 1.08 -15.28 -11.12
N LEU A 128 0.35 -15.14 -10.01
CA LEU A 128 -0.46 -13.96 -9.74
C LEU A 128 0.40 -12.70 -9.61
N ALA A 129 1.63 -12.81 -9.07
CA ALA A 129 2.56 -11.69 -8.99
C ALA A 129 3.03 -11.25 -10.38
N LEU A 130 3.39 -12.19 -11.24
CA LEU A 130 3.74 -11.90 -12.63
C LEU A 130 2.57 -11.29 -13.41
N MET A 131 1.35 -11.80 -13.18
CA MET A 131 0.13 -11.26 -13.78
C MET A 131 -0.18 -9.85 -13.28
N ALA A 132 -0.08 -9.60 -11.98
CA ALA A 132 -0.33 -8.30 -11.37
C ALA A 132 0.68 -7.25 -11.87
N LEU A 133 1.96 -7.64 -11.96
CA LEU A 133 2.96 -6.83 -12.65
C LEU A 133 2.45 -6.53 -14.06
N LYS A 134 2.26 -7.52 -14.92
CA LYS A 134 1.79 -7.30 -16.30
C LYS A 134 0.55 -6.39 -16.40
N ALA A 135 -0.38 -6.48 -15.45
CA ALA A 135 -1.58 -5.65 -15.37
C ALA A 135 -1.33 -4.19 -14.97
N GLY A 136 -0.16 -3.87 -14.42
CA GLY A 136 0.30 -2.51 -14.17
C GLY A 136 0.32 -2.08 -12.70
N CYS A 137 0.39 -3.01 -11.74
CA CYS A 137 0.63 -2.62 -10.35
C CYS A 137 2.01 -1.96 -10.18
N ASP A 138 2.10 -0.99 -9.26
CA ASP A 138 3.33 -0.24 -8.98
C ASP A 138 4.22 -0.95 -7.96
N GLY A 139 3.65 -1.89 -7.20
CA GLY A 139 4.38 -2.67 -6.21
C GLY A 139 3.75 -4.03 -5.95
N LEU A 140 4.56 -4.93 -5.39
CA LEU A 140 4.12 -6.24 -4.92
C LEU A 140 4.38 -6.36 -3.42
N ARG A 141 3.40 -6.87 -2.68
CA ARG A 141 3.60 -7.37 -1.33
C ARG A 141 3.52 -8.88 -1.38
N LEU A 142 4.64 -9.53 -1.05
CA LEU A 142 4.79 -10.98 -1.04
C LEU A 142 5.32 -11.40 0.32
N ASN A 143 5.00 -12.63 0.72
CA ASN A 143 5.71 -13.32 1.78
C ASN A 143 6.53 -14.45 1.14
N PRO A 144 7.87 -14.31 0.98
CA PRO A 144 8.69 -15.36 0.36
C PRO A 144 8.57 -16.72 1.04
N GLY A 145 8.33 -16.77 2.36
CA GLY A 145 8.12 -18.03 3.08
C GLY A 145 6.88 -18.82 2.62
N ASN A 146 5.92 -18.16 1.96
CA ASN A 146 4.74 -18.80 1.39
C ASN A 146 4.94 -19.25 -0.07
N ILE A 147 6.01 -18.77 -0.74
CA ILE A 147 6.39 -19.16 -2.09
C ILE A 147 7.59 -20.10 -1.93
N SER A 148 7.29 -21.37 -1.73
CA SER A 148 8.25 -22.40 -1.29
C SER A 148 9.46 -22.65 -2.21
N ASP A 149 9.44 -22.13 -3.42
CA ASP A 149 10.46 -22.33 -4.44
C ASP A 149 11.27 -21.03 -4.66
N PRO A 150 12.57 -21.00 -4.30
CA PRO A 150 13.43 -19.82 -4.45
C PRO A 150 13.55 -19.32 -5.88
N GLU A 151 13.51 -20.21 -6.88
CA GLU A 151 13.61 -19.80 -8.29
C GLU A 151 12.36 -19.04 -8.74
N LYS A 152 11.19 -19.37 -8.18
CA LYS A 152 9.95 -18.61 -8.43
C LYS A 152 10.02 -17.22 -7.80
N VAL A 153 10.57 -17.10 -6.59
CA VAL A 153 10.79 -15.79 -5.94
C VAL A 153 11.75 -14.94 -6.77
N LYS A 154 12.84 -15.54 -7.26
CA LYS A 154 13.83 -14.87 -8.11
C LYS A 154 13.24 -14.41 -9.44
N ALA A 155 12.42 -15.24 -10.08
CA ALA A 155 11.70 -14.86 -11.30
C ALA A 155 10.81 -13.63 -11.10
N VAL A 156 10.08 -13.56 -9.98
CA VAL A 156 9.24 -12.40 -9.65
C VAL A 156 10.09 -11.15 -9.38
N ALA A 157 11.18 -11.28 -8.63
CA ALA A 157 12.09 -10.17 -8.34
C ALA A 157 12.73 -9.61 -9.62
N GLN A 158 13.14 -10.49 -10.55
CA GLN A 158 13.69 -10.09 -11.84
C GLN A 158 12.64 -9.37 -12.70
N ALA A 159 11.43 -9.92 -12.79
CA ALA A 159 10.33 -9.29 -13.52
C ALA A 159 9.94 -7.92 -12.95
N ALA A 160 10.02 -7.74 -11.62
CA ALA A 160 9.80 -6.44 -10.98
C ALA A 160 10.92 -5.44 -11.34
N LYS A 161 12.18 -5.87 -11.29
CA LYS A 161 13.35 -5.03 -11.59
C LYS A 161 13.35 -4.49 -13.03
N GLU A 162 12.89 -5.28 -13.99
CA GLU A 162 12.84 -4.90 -15.40
C GLU A 162 11.84 -3.77 -15.69
N ARG A 163 10.88 -3.51 -14.79
CA ARG A 163 9.78 -2.56 -15.00
C ARG A 163 10.01 -1.17 -14.42
N LYS A 164 11.18 -0.94 -13.79
CA LYS A 164 11.66 0.32 -13.17
C LYS A 164 10.60 1.12 -12.42
#